data_AF-X1GI34-F1
#
_entry.id   AF-X1GI34-F1
#
_cell.length_a   1.000
_cell.length_b   1.000
_cell.length_c   1.000
_cell.angle_alpha   90.00
_cell.angle_beta   90.00
_cell.angle_gamma   90.00
#
_symmetry.space_group_name_H-M   'P 1'
#
loop_
_entity.id
_entity.type
_entity.pdbx_description
1 polymer ?
#
loop_
_entity_poly.entity_id
_entity_poly.type
_entity_poly.pdbx_seq_one_letter_code
_entity_poly.pdbx_strand_id
1 'polypeptide(L)'
;MYEYNDNEHKSEERTVTITHRIVKITEEGFKTKGDAIDAVDDYLVKSPDIVGMVKFKIPYLGSFFRVANTTPGFVLLIIIPAILIIAIEIKNIIGYRA
;
A
#
# COMPACT_ATOMS: atom_id res chain seq x y z
N MET A 1 26.03 0.16 15.09
CA MET A 1 25.41 -0.75 16.06
C MET A 1 24.67 0.13 17.06
N TYR A 2 23.35 0.25 16.95
CA TYR A 2 22.56 0.91 18.00
C TYR A 2 22.22 -0.18 19.02
N GLU A 3 22.84 -0.11 20.19
CA GLU A 3 22.39 -0.90 21.34
C GLU A 3 21.03 -0.37 21.76
N TYR A 4 20.01 -1.18 21.52
CA TYR A 4 18.67 -0.96 22.05
C TYR A 4 18.73 -1.24 23.56
N ASN A 5 18.73 -0.17 24.36
CA ASN A 5 18.79 -0.26 25.82
C ASN A 5 17.37 -0.45 26.38
N ASP A 6 17.06 -1.67 26.80
CA ASP A 6 15.75 -2.12 27.30
C ASP A 6 15.45 -1.66 28.75
N ASN A 7 16.34 -0.88 29.37
CA ASN A 7 16.29 -0.58 30.80
C ASN A 7 15.57 0.72 31.16
N GLU A 8 14.61 1.18 30.36
CA GLU A 8 13.85 2.38 30.71
C GLU A 8 12.47 2.40 30.07
N HIS A 9 11.61 1.43 30.39
CA HIS A 9 10.16 1.61 30.54
C HIS A 9 9.50 0.28 30.91
N LYS A 10 9.14 0.14 32.19
CA LYS A 10 8.11 -0.80 32.64
C LYS A 10 6.76 -0.31 32.10
N SER A 11 6.54 -0.49 30.80
CA SER A 11 5.27 -0.21 30.14
C SER A 11 4.39 -1.44 30.25
N GLU A 12 3.09 -1.23 30.53
CA GLU A 12 2.04 -2.24 30.40
C GLU A 12 2.28 -3.14 29.19
N GLU A 13 1.95 -4.44 29.26
CA GLU A 13 2.07 -5.40 28.15
C GLU A 13 1.37 -4.87 26.88
N ARG A 14 2.09 -4.07 26.11
CA ARG A 14 1.63 -3.53 24.84
C ARG A 14 2.07 -4.53 23.79
N THR A 15 1.13 -5.34 23.32
CA THR A 15 1.34 -6.15 22.13
C THR A 15 1.58 -5.22 20.95
N VAL A 16 2.84 -5.08 20.53
CA VAL A 16 3.21 -4.27 19.37
C VAL A 16 3.08 -5.12 18.11
N THR A 17 2.25 -4.68 17.16
CA THR A 17 2.14 -5.31 15.85
C THR A 17 3.16 -4.70 14.89
N ILE A 18 4.06 -5.52 14.36
CA ILE A 18 5.07 -5.12 13.37
C ILE A 18 4.69 -5.74 12.02
N THR A 19 4.77 -4.94 10.95
CA THR A 19 4.39 -5.39 9.60
C THR A 19 5.62 -5.80 8.81
N HIS A 20 5.83 -7.11 8.64
CA HIS A 20 6.87 -7.65 7.74
C HIS A 20 6.26 -8.57 6.68
N ARG A 21 6.99 -8.77 5.56
CA ARG A 21 6.58 -9.66 4.48
C ARG A 21 7.22 -11.03 4.66
N ILE A 22 6.40 -12.08 4.58
CA ILE A 22 6.89 -13.46 4.57
C ILE A 22 7.68 -13.70 3.28
N VAL A 23 8.92 -14.15 3.42
CA VAL A 23 9.82 -14.46 2.30
C VAL A 23 10.08 -15.95 2.13
N LYS A 24 9.89 -16.75 3.19
CA LYS A 24 10.03 -18.20 3.15
C LYS A 24 9.11 -18.88 4.17
N ILE A 25 8.55 -20.01 3.76
CA ILE A 25 7.75 -20.91 4.61
C ILE A 25 8.62 -22.15 4.90
N THR A 26 8.77 -22.51 6.18
CA THR A 26 9.47 -23.71 6.65
C THR A 26 8.57 -24.52 7.58
N GLU A 27 8.94 -25.77 7.88
CA GLU A 27 8.17 -26.63 8.80
C GLU A 27 8.13 -26.05 10.22
N GLU A 28 9.20 -25.34 10.61
CA GLU A 28 9.36 -24.73 11.94
C GLU A 28 8.68 -23.35 12.08
N GLY A 29 8.28 -22.71 10.97
CA GLY A 29 7.67 -21.39 10.99
C GLY A 29 7.88 -20.58 9.71
N PHE A 30 7.75 -19.26 9.83
CA PHE A 30 7.84 -18.31 8.72
C PHE A 30 9.04 -17.40 8.89
N LYS A 31 9.83 -17.23 7.82
CA LYS A 31 10.85 -16.19 7.75
C LYS A 31 10.25 -14.93 7.15
N THR A 32 10.41 -13.83 7.85
CA THR A 32 9.94 -12.51 7.45
C THR A 32 11.10 -11.59 7.08
N LYS A 33 10.79 -10.53 6.35
CA LYS A 33 11.73 -9.49 5.94
C LYS A 33 10.98 -8.16 5.88
N GLY A 34 11.59 -7.11 6.39
CA GLY A 34 11.08 -5.75 6.28
C GLY A 34 10.99 -5.30 4.82
N ASP A 35 10.06 -4.40 4.50
CA ASP A 35 9.85 -3.96 3.11
C ASP A 35 11.01 -3.10 2.57
N ALA A 36 11.78 -2.45 3.46
CA ALA A 36 12.87 -1.54 3.10
C ALA A 36 14.29 -2.04 3.45
N ILE A 37 14.40 -3.20 4.11
CA ILE A 37 15.68 -3.79 4.54
C ILE A 37 15.91 -5.06 3.75
N ASP A 38 17.14 -5.28 3.25
CA ASP A 38 17.45 -6.44 2.42
C ASP A 38 17.72 -7.74 3.19
N ALA A 39 18.03 -7.62 4.48
CA ALA A 39 18.24 -8.75 5.38
C ALA A 39 16.91 -9.46 5.72
N VAL A 40 16.97 -10.78 5.82
CA VAL A 40 15.89 -11.60 6.40
C VAL A 40 16.00 -11.52 7.91
N ASP A 41 14.87 -11.48 8.61
CA ASP A 41 14.88 -11.48 10.07
C ASP A 41 15.52 -12.77 10.61
N ASP A 42 16.31 -12.65 11.68
CA ASP A 42 17.02 -13.78 12.29
C ASP A 42 16.10 -14.72 13.09
N TYR A 43 14.87 -14.29 13.37
CA TYR A 43 13.88 -15.05 14.11
C TYR A 43 12.81 -15.68 13.20
N LEU A 44 12.18 -16.75 13.68
CA LEU A 44 11.04 -17.40 13.04
C LEU A 44 9.74 -16.91 13.68
N VAL A 45 8.77 -16.54 12.83
CA VAL A 45 7.39 -16.22 13.25
C VAL A 45 6.56 -17.49 13.19
N LYS A 46 5.80 -17.81 14.24
CA LYS A 46 4.92 -18.99 14.26
C LYS A 46 3.56 -18.66 13.62
N SER A 47 2.86 -19.68 13.15
CA SER A 47 1.51 -19.52 12.55
C SER A 47 0.51 -18.73 13.40
N PRO A 48 0.44 -18.89 14.74
CA PRO A 48 -0.50 -18.15 15.57
C PRO A 48 -0.26 -16.64 15.61
N ASP A 49 0.98 -16.21 15.33
CA ASP A 49 1.38 -14.81 15.38
C ASP A 49 1.14 -14.08 14.04
N ILE A 50 0.63 -14.78 13.03
CA ILE A 50 0.30 -14.20 11.72
C ILE A 50 -1.12 -13.62 11.76
N VAL A 51 -1.20 -12.30 11.62
CA VAL A 51 -2.47 -11.56 11.59
C VAL A 51 -3.27 -11.78 10.29
N GLY A 52 -2.60 -12.01 9.15
CA GLY A 52 -3.28 -12.25 7.88
C GLY A 52 -2.40 -12.31 6.63
N MET A 53 -3.04 -12.41 5.46
CA MET A 53 -2.40 -12.49 4.13
C MET A 53 -2.91 -11.38 3.21
N VAL A 54 -2.00 -10.78 2.43
CA VAL A 54 -2.33 -9.80 1.38
C VAL A 54 -3.04 -10.52 0.22
N LYS A 55 -4.31 -10.20 -0.01
CA LYS A 55 -5.12 -10.80 -1.09
C LYS A 55 -5.12 -10.00 -2.39
N PHE A 56 -4.81 -8.70 -2.33
CA PHE A 56 -4.91 -7.80 -3.47
C PHE A 56 -3.88 -6.68 -3.38
N LYS A 57 -3.29 -6.30 -4.52
CA LYS A 57 -2.42 -5.14 -4.65
C LYS A 57 -2.72 -4.42 -5.96
N ILE A 58 -2.70 -3.09 -5.95
CA ILE A 58 -2.82 -2.27 -7.16
C ILE A 58 -1.41 -1.81 -7.53
N PRO A 59 -0.69 -2.53 -8.42
CA PRO A 59 0.64 -2.12 -8.82
C PRO A 59 0.58 -0.74 -9.51
N TYR A 60 1.64 0.05 -9.38
CA TYR A 60 1.79 1.37 -10.00
C TYR A 60 0.81 2.46 -9.55
N LEU A 61 -0.05 2.20 -8.57
CA LEU A 61 -0.96 3.23 -8.05
C LEU A 61 -0.20 4.46 -7.52
N GLY A 62 0.92 4.25 -6.84
CA GLY A 62 1.81 5.35 -6.43
C GLY A 62 2.42 6.13 -7.60
N SER A 63 2.69 5.47 -8.73
CA SER A 63 3.19 6.14 -9.94
C SER A 63 2.10 6.98 -10.61
N PHE A 64 0.85 6.51 -10.61
CA PHE A 64 -0.30 7.30 -11.07
C PHE A 64 -0.43 8.59 -10.26
N PHE A 65 -0.43 8.50 -8.93
CA PHE A 65 -0.50 9.68 -8.07
C PHE A 65 0.69 10.63 -8.24
N ARG A 66 1.89 10.09 -8.53
CA ARG A 66 3.06 10.91 -8.86
C ARG A 66 2.81 11.80 -10.07
N VAL A 67 2.22 11.26 -11.14
CA VAL A 67 1.86 12.03 -12.34
C VAL A 67 0.73 13.01 -12.04
N ALA A 68 -0.31 12.56 -11.34
CA ALA A 68 -1.45 13.40 -10.95
C ALA A 68 -1.05 14.60 -10.08
N ASN A 69 0.01 14.47 -9.27
CA ASN A 69 0.55 15.56 -8.45
C ASN A 69 1.45 16.56 -9.21
N THR A 70 1.73 16.34 -10.49
CA THR A 70 2.39 17.35 -11.33
C THR A 70 1.38 18.38 -11.82
N THR A 71 1.77 19.66 -11.97
CA THR A 71 0.88 20.70 -12.52
C THR A 71 0.18 20.29 -13.83
N PRO A 72 0.89 19.83 -14.88
CA PRO A 72 0.23 19.39 -16.10
C PRO A 72 -0.64 18.15 -15.89
N GLY A 73 -0.20 17.18 -15.08
CA GLY A 73 -0.97 15.96 -14.81
C GLY A 73 -2.27 16.24 -14.05
N PHE A 74 -2.23 17.16 -13.09
CA PHE A 74 -3.42 17.62 -12.37
C PHE A 74 -4.41 18.32 -13.29
N VAL A 75 -3.93 19.23 -14.15
CA VAL A 75 -4.78 19.91 -15.13
C VAL A 75 -5.43 18.90 -16.08
N LEU A 76 -4.70 17.91 -16.58
CA LEU A 76 -5.26 16.85 -17.43
C LEU A 76 -6.33 16.04 -16.70
N LEU A 77 -6.11 15.73 -15.41
CA LEU A 77 -7.07 15.01 -14.58
C LEU A 77 -8.39 15.76 -14.39
N ILE A 78 -8.40 17.08 -14.56
CA ILE A 78 -9.62 17.91 -14.55
C ILE A 78 -10.20 18.04 -15.96
N ILE A 79 -9.37 18.32 -16.96
CA ILE A 79 -9.81 18.60 -18.33
C ILE A 79 -10.43 17.36 -18.99
N ILE A 80 -9.86 16.17 -18.78
CA ILE A 80 -10.39 14.92 -19.35
C ILE A 80 -11.84 14.66 -18.91
N PRO A 81 -12.18 14.62 -17.60
CA PRO A 81 -13.57 14.41 -17.19
C PRO A 81 -14.49 15.57 -17.58
N ALA A 82 -13.99 16.81 -17.61
CA ALA A 82 -14.79 17.95 -18.08
C ALA A 82 -15.20 17.78 -19.55
N ILE A 83 -14.26 17.41 -20.43
CA ILE A 83 -14.53 17.13 -21.85
C ILE A 83 -15.48 15.94 -21.99
N LEU A 84 -15.30 14.88 -21.19
CA LEU A 84 -16.17 13.71 -21.22
C LEU A 84 -17.62 14.07 -20.91
N ILE A 85 -17.85 14.91 -19.87
CA ILE A 85 -19.19 15.40 -19.51
C ILE A 85 -19.79 16.21 -20.66
N ILE A 86 -19.02 17.14 -21.23
CA ILE A 86 -19.47 17.95 -22.37
C ILE A 86 -19.88 17.06 -23.55
N ALA A 87 -19.08 16.05 -23.89
CA ALA A 87 -19.37 15.13 -24.98
C ALA A 87 -20.63 14.29 -24.72
N ILE A 88 -20.82 13.83 -23.48
CA ILE A 88 -22.04 13.12 -23.06
C ILE A 88 -23.26 14.04 -23.23
N GLU A 89 -23.15 15.29 -22.79
CA GLU A 89 -24.27 16.24 -22.86
C GLU A 89 -24.64 16.59 -24.30
N ILE A 90 -23.65 16.80 -25.19
CA ILE A 90 -23.89 17.01 -26.62
C ILE A 90 -24.65 15.82 -27.22
N LYS A 91 -24.24 14.58 -26.89
CA LYS A 91 -24.94 13.38 -27.35
C LYS A 91 -26.37 13.33 -26.84
N ASN A 92 -26.60 13.67 -25.57
CA ASN A 92 -27.94 13.71 -24.97
C ASN A 92 -28.83 14.72 -25.68
N ILE A 93 -28.32 15.93 -25.95
CA ILE A 93 -29.07 17.00 -26.63
C ILE A 93 -29.45 16.57 -28.06
N ILE A 94 -28.54 15.94 -28.81
CA ILE A 94 -28.84 15.46 -30.17
C ILE A 94 -29.88 14.33 -30.12
N GLY A 95 -29.73 13.40 -29.18
CA GLY A 95 -30.65 12.27 -29.00
C GLY A 95 -32.06 12.69 -28.56
N TYR A 96 -32.20 13.81 -27.83
CA TYR A 96 -33.51 14.34 -27.42
C TYR A 96 -34.29 15.00 -28.55
N ARG A 97 -33.61 15.32 -29.66
CA ARG A 97 -34.19 16.00 -30.84
C ARG A 97 -34.56 15.03 -31.97
N ALA A 98 -34.31 13.74 -31.81
CA ALA A 98 -34.69 12.65 -32.72
C ALA A 98 -35.88 11.88 -32.14
#